data_AF-A0A938Z268-F1
#
_entry.id   AF-A0A938Z268-F1
#
_cell.length_a   1.000
_cell.length_b   1.000
_cell.length_c   1.000
_cell.angle_alpha   90.00
_cell.angle_beta   90.00
_cell.angle_gamma   90.00
#
_symmetry.space_group_name_H-M   'P 1'
#
loop_
_entity.id
_entity.type
_entity.pdbx_description
1 polymer ?
#
loop_
_entity_poly.entity_id
_entity_poly.type
_entity_poly.pdbx_seq_one_letter_code
_entity_poly.pdbx_strand_id
1 'polypeptide(L)' 'MKKFELTTEFITNMFGTKLFRIKALVEFGNVKVGELGGYVEKEENVSQDGNAWVFDNAWVFGNAWVSGNA' A
#
# COMPACT_ATOMS: atom_id res chain seq x y z
N MET A 1 -9.46 -11.91 -3.28
CA MET A 1 -10.08 -11.21 -2.13
C MET A 1 -9.34 -9.90 -1.95
N LYS A 2 -9.99 -8.80 -1.61
CA LYS A 2 -9.29 -7.52 -1.42
C LYS A 2 -8.60 -7.52 -0.05
N LYS A 3 -7.27 -7.40 0.00
CA LYS A 3 -6.50 -7.43 1.26
C LYS A 3 -6.34 -6.05 1.88
N PHE A 4 -6.36 -4.99 1.08
CA PHE A 4 -6.18 -3.61 1.55
C PHE A 4 -6.95 -2.60 0.70
N GLU A 5 -7.13 -1.40 1.24
CA GLU A 5 -7.68 -0.24 0.55
C GLU A 5 -6.75 0.98 0.63
N LEU A 6 -6.89 1.90 -0.32
CA LEU A 6 -6.35 3.25 -0.21
C LEU A 6 -7.26 4.07 0.70
N THR A 7 -6.69 4.74 1.68
CA THR A 7 -7.44 5.65 2.56
C THR A 7 -7.53 7.05 1.94
N THR A 8 -8.23 7.96 2.62
CA THR A 8 -8.27 9.39 2.26
C THR A 8 -7.06 10.17 2.77
N GLU A 9 -6.19 9.57 3.59
CA GLU A 9 -4.94 10.18 4.03
C GLU A 9 -3.93 10.12 2.87
N PHE A 10 -3.42 11.26 2.45
CA PHE A 10 -2.46 11.33 1.37
C PHE A 10 -1.35 12.36 1.64
N ILE A 11 -0.24 12.12 0.97
CA ILE A 11 0.88 13.05 0.84
C ILE A 11 1.09 13.39 -0.63
N THR A 12 1.83 14.45 -0.90
CA THR A 12 2.24 14.82 -2.26
C THR A 12 3.75 14.70 -2.37
N ASN A 13 4.24 13.93 -3.34
CA ASN A 13 5.69 13.80 -3.57
C ASN A 13 6.26 15.02 -4.32
N MET A 14 7.58 15.04 -4.55
CA MET A 14 8.27 16.13 -5.25
C MET A 14 7.83 16.34 -6.71
N PHE A 15 7.11 15.39 -7.31
CA PHE A 15 6.59 15.44 -8.67
C PHE A 15 5.11 15.89 -8.74
N GLY A 16 4.49 16.20 -7.60
CA GLY A 16 3.07 16.56 -7.53
C GLY A 16 2.12 15.36 -7.52
N THR A 17 2.63 14.13 -7.46
CA THR A 17 1.81 12.91 -7.38
C THR A 17 1.25 12.74 -5.98
N LYS A 18 -0.05 12.45 -5.87
CA LYS A 18 -0.70 12.09 -4.61
C LYS A 18 -0.46 10.61 -4.31
N LEU A 19 0.01 10.33 -3.10
CA LEU A 19 0.18 8.96 -2.61
C LEU A 19 -0.71 8.77 -1.38
N PHE A 20 -1.53 7.73 -1.40
CA PHE A 20 -2.52 7.44 -0.39
C PHE A 20 -2.01 6.38 0.59
N ARG A 21 -2.22 6.59 1.89
CA ARG A 21 -1.90 5.62 2.93
C ARG A 21 -2.74 4.36 2.72
N ILE A 22 -2.13 3.18 2.78
CA ILE A 22 -2.84 1.91 2.65
C ILE A 22 -3.32 1.39 4.01
N LYS A 23 -4.48 0.72 4.03
CA LYS A 23 -5.05 0.09 5.23
C LYS A 23 -5.45 -1.34 4.95
N ALA A 24 -5.01 -2.27 5.82
CA ALA A 24 -5.35 -3.67 5.70
C ALA A 24 -6.84 -3.92 6.00
N LEU A 25 -7.49 -4.73 5.17
CA LEU A 25 -8.87 -5.17 5.29
C LEU A 25 -8.97 -6.60 5.86
N VAL A 26 -7.91 -7.39 5.71
CA VAL A 26 -7.80 -8.77 6.20
C VAL A 26 -6.42 -8.96 6.85
N GLU A 27 -6.25 -10.00 7.65
CA GLU A 27 -4.93 -10.41 8.14
C GLU A 27 -4.19 -11.25 7.09
N PHE A 28 -2.88 -11.02 6.96
CA PHE A 28 -2.00 -11.78 6.06
C PHE A 28 -0.54 -11.58 6.47
N GLY A 29 0.29 -12.62 6.35
CA GLY A 29 1.68 -12.57 6.80
C GLY A 29 1.80 -12.10 8.26
N ASN A 30 2.44 -10.96 8.47
CA ASN A 30 2.59 -10.28 9.76
C ASN A 30 1.68 -9.04 9.92
N VAL A 31 0.79 -8.76 8.96
CA VAL A 31 -0.10 -7.59 8.92
C VAL A 31 -1.46 -7.93 9.49
N LYS A 32 -1.97 -7.07 10.39
CA LYS A 32 -3.29 -7.26 11.03
C LYS A 32 -4.39 -6.45 10.34
N VAL A 33 -5.64 -6.90 10.51
CA VAL A 33 -6.82 -6.15 10.03
C VAL A 33 -6.81 -4.73 10.59
N GLY A 34 -7.00 -3.74 9.72
CA GLY A 34 -7.03 -2.32 10.07
C GLY A 34 -5.67 -1.65 10.21
N GLU A 35 -4.57 -2.39 10.08
CA GLU A 35 -3.21 -1.85 10.17
C GLU A 35 -2.90 -0.89 9.01
N LEU A 36 -2.24 0.23 9.32
CA LEU A 36 -1.86 1.25 8.35
C LEU A 36 -0.44 1.00 7.83
N GLY A 37 -0.31 0.70 6.54
CA GLY A 37 0.98 0.59 5.84
C GLY A 37 1.42 1.92 5.23
N GLY A 38 2.45 1.93 4.39
CA GLY A 38 2.96 3.12 3.72
C GLY A 38 2.04 3.71 2.66
N TYR A 39 2.61 4.45 1.71
CA TYR A 39 1.87 5.26 0.76
C TYR A 39 2.04 4.78 -0.66
N VAL A 40 0.93 4.74 -1.41
CA VAL A 40 0.96 4.30 -2.81
C VAL A 40 0.11 5.20 -3.68
N GLU A 41 0.50 5.36 -4.95
CA GLU A 41 -0.25 6.20 -5.89
C GLU A 41 -1.58 5.56 -6.28
N LYS A 42 -1.57 4.25 -6.54
CA LYS A 42 -2.70 3.47 -7.01
C LYS A 42 -2.66 2.05 -6.47
N GLU A 43 -3.81 1.39 -6.44
CA GLU A 43 -3.95 0.04 -5.89
C GLU A 43 -3.01 -0.97 -6.57
N GLU A 44 -2.76 -0.80 -7.86
CA GLU A 44 -1.85 -1.64 -8.66
C GLU A 44 -0.39 -1.61 -8.19
N ASN A 45 0.02 -0.61 -7.41
CA ASN A 45 1.39 -0.54 -6.88
C ASN A 45 1.65 -1.61 -5.80
N VAL A 46 0.62 -2.26 -5.25
CA VAL A 46 0.78 -3.35 -4.28
C VAL A 46 -0.14 -4.49 -4.66
N SER A 47 0.45 -5.66 -4.91
CA SER A 47 -0.30 -6.84 -5.29
C SER A 47 -1.31 -7.21 -4.19
N GLN A 48 -2.54 -7.48 -4.60
CA GLN A 48 -3.58 -8.04 -3.72
C GLN A 48 -3.34 -9.53 -3.40
N ASP A 49 -2.39 -10.17 -4.07
CA ASP A 49 -2.00 -11.56 -3.83
C ASP A 49 -0.78 -11.65 -2.91
N GLY A 50 -0.63 -12.82 -2.26
CA GLY A 50 0.48 -13.08 -1.34
C GLY A 50 0.56 -12.09 -0.17
N ASN A 51 1.78 -11.87 0.34
CA ASN A 51 2.02 -11.02 1.51
C ASN A 51 2.57 -9.64 1.16
N ALA A 52 2.50 -9.22 -0.11
CA ALA A 52 2.95 -7.91 -0.55
C ALA A 52 2.31 -6.79 0.29
N TRP A 53 3.16 -5.94 0.87
CA TRP A 53 2.77 -4.85 1.74
C TRP A 53 3.80 -3.72 1.68
N VAL A 54 3.38 -2.49 1.95
CA VAL A 54 4.27 -1.35 2.11
C VAL A 54 4.28 -1.00 3.59
N PHE A 55 5.44 -1.08 4.24
CA PHE A 55 5.54 -0.79 5.67
C PHE A 55 5.83 0.69 5.95
N ASP A 56 5.45 1.11 7.15
CA ASP A 56 5.79 2.40 7.75
C ASP A 56 5.49 3.61 6.85
N ASN A 57 6.52 4.35 6.43
CA ASN A 57 6.41 5.57 5.62
C ASN A 57 7.00 5.37 4.23
N ALA A 58 7.20 4.12 3.77
CA ALA A 58 7.70 3.86 2.43
C ALA A 58 6.68 4.26 1.36
N TRP A 59 7.17 4.70 0.19
CA TRP A 59 6.36 5.25 -0.90
C TRP A 59 6.56 4.41 -2.17
N VAL A 60 5.48 3.99 -2.81
CA VAL A 60 5.52 3.25 -4.09
C VAL A 60 4.62 3.96 -5.11
N PHE A 61 5.20 4.40 -6.23
CA PHE A 61 4.50 5.24 -7.20
C PHE A 61 5.03 5.03 -8.63
N GLY A 62 4.30 5.57 -9.62
CA GLY A 62 4.59 5.37 -11.02
C GLY A 62 4.49 3.90 -11.42
N ASN A 63 5.54 3.42 -12.09
CA ASN A 63 5.62 2.03 -12.59
C ASN A 63 6.17 1.04 -11.55
N ALA A 64 6.49 1.48 -10.33
CA ALA A 64 6.94 0.59 -9.28
C ALA A 64 5.77 -0.23 -8.72
N TRP A 65 6.01 -1.50 -8.38
CA TRP A 65 5.03 -2.32 -7.66
C TRP A 65 5.70 -3.30 -6.70
N VAL A 66 4.96 -3.70 -5.67
CA VAL A 66 5.35 -4.72 -4.69
C VAL A 66 4.50 -5.97 -4.91
N SER A 67 5.12 -7.14 -5.02
CA SER A 67 4.42 -8.42 -5.22
C SER A 67 5.12 -9.57 -4.48
N GLY A 68 4.38 -10.67 -4.23
CA GLY A 68 4.92 -11.85 -3.55
C GLY A 68 5.07 -11.66 -2.03
N ASN A 69 6.23 -12.01 -1.50
CA ASN A 69 6.61 -11.83 -0.08
C ASN A 69 7.74 -10.80 0.02
N ALA A 70 7.42 -9.57 -0.40
CA ALA A 70 8.34 -8.45 -0.44
C ALA A 70 8.19 -7.56 0.79
#